data_AF-A0A183DNJ1-F1
#
_entry.id   AF-A0A183DNJ1-F1
#
_cell.length_a   1.000
_cell.length_b   1.000
_cell.length_c   1.000
_cell.angle_alpha   90.00
_cell.angle_beta   90.00
_cell.angle_gamma   90.00
#
_symmetry.space_group_name_H-M   'P 1'
#
loop_
_entity.id
_entity.type
_entity.pdbx_description
1 polymer ?
#
loop_
_entity_poly.entity_id
_entity_poly.type
_entity_poly.pdbx_seq_one_letter_code
_entity_poly.pdbx_strand_id
1 'polypeptide(L)'
;MNGFYRNGPRFDRIDQEEVPESKHTVFIRGLPGHIKTDEVKDFFEDHVGPCSFDFIKLSQDQLKLFVAVRFETRDAAKECMHKFV
;
A
#
# COMPACT_ATOMS: atom_id res chain seq x y z
N MET A 1 -36.94 21.74 -22.11
CA MET A 1 -36.65 21.04 -20.83
C MET A 1 -35.19 20.62 -20.84
N ASN A 2 -34.54 20.84 -19.70
CA ASN A 2 -33.11 20.86 -19.39
C ASN A 2 -32.29 19.62 -19.80
N GLY A 3 -31.00 19.86 -20.04
CA GLY A 3 -29.96 18.82 -20.04
C GLY A 3 -28.54 19.35 -20.26
N PHE A 4 -28.13 20.38 -19.51
CA PHE A 4 -26.77 20.89 -19.53
C PHE A 4 -25.75 19.82 -19.07
N TYR A 5 -24.68 19.69 -19.85
CA TYR A 5 -23.41 19.01 -19.61
C TYR A 5 -23.06 18.66 -18.14
N ARG A 6 -22.76 17.38 -17.90
CA ARG A 6 -21.65 16.98 -17.02
C ARG A 6 -20.88 15.83 -17.69
N ASN A 7 -20.02 16.19 -18.64
CA ASN A 7 -18.76 15.45 -18.80
C ASN A 7 -18.06 15.63 -17.44
N GLY A 8 -18.06 14.58 -16.60
CA GLY A 8 -17.14 14.53 -15.47
C GLY A 8 -15.71 14.75 -15.97
N PRO A 9 -14.79 15.23 -15.13
CA PRO A 9 -13.42 15.45 -15.56
C PRO A 9 -12.92 14.16 -16.21
N ARG A 10 -12.64 14.25 -17.51
CA ARG A 10 -11.85 13.24 -18.20
C ARG A 10 -10.53 13.26 -17.44
N PHE A 11 -10.30 12.27 -16.58
CA PHE A 11 -8.98 12.06 -16.04
C PHE A 11 -8.07 11.97 -17.26
N ASP A 12 -7.24 13.00 -17.44
CA ASP A 12 -6.20 12.99 -18.46
C ASP A 12 -5.46 11.66 -18.29
N ARG A 13 -5.31 10.91 -19.38
CA ARG A 13 -4.64 9.61 -19.31
C ARG A 13 -3.22 9.92 -18.87
N ILE A 14 -2.88 9.53 -17.65
CA ILE A 14 -1.54 9.74 -17.10
C ILE A 14 -0.57 9.00 -18.02
N ASP A 15 0.44 9.70 -18.51
CA ASP A 15 1.48 9.11 -19.33
C ASP A 15 2.18 8.01 -18.51
N GLN A 16 2.30 6.81 -19.09
CA GLN A 16 2.88 5.67 -18.38
C GLN A 16 4.34 5.92 -17.99
N GLU A 17 5.06 6.75 -18.75
CA GLU A 17 6.45 7.15 -18.46
C GLU A 17 6.53 8.17 -17.32
N GLU A 18 5.44 8.89 -17.05
CA GLU A 18 5.31 9.81 -15.91
C GLU A 18 4.83 9.10 -14.64
N VAL A 19 4.31 7.88 -14.73
CA VAL A 19 4.01 7.05 -13.57
C VAL A 19 5.34 6.53 -13.00
N PRO A 20 5.76 6.97 -11.80
CA PRO A 20 6.98 6.46 -11.19
C PRO A 20 6.91 4.94 -11.06
N GLU A 21 8.04 4.27 -11.23
CA GLU A 21 8.08 2.81 -11.11
C GLU A 21 7.48 2.39 -9.77
N SER A 22 6.56 1.41 -9.81
CA SER A 22 5.88 0.92 -8.61
C SER A 22 6.94 0.47 -7.61
N LYS A 23 7.03 1.18 -6.48
CA LYS A 23 8.11 1.10 -5.47
C LYS A 23 8.23 -0.24 -4.74
N HIS A 24 7.69 -1.32 -5.27
CA HIS A 24 7.63 -2.65 -4.66
C HIS A 24 6.93 -2.60 -3.30
N THR A 25 5.86 -1.81 -3.23
CA THR A 25 5.11 -1.52 -2.01
C THR A 25 3.81 -2.31 -1.98
N VAL A 26 3.58 -3.05 -0.89
CA VAL A 26 2.35 -3.80 -0.61
C VAL A 26 1.54 -3.06 0.44
N PHE A 27 0.28 -2.78 0.13
CA PHE A 27 -0.64 -2.13 1.08
C PHE A 27 -1.43 -3.18 1.87
N ILE A 28 -1.27 -3.16 3.18
CA ILE A 28 -1.88 -4.12 4.11
C ILE A 28 -2.86 -3.37 5.00
N ARG A 29 -4.09 -3.89 5.10
CA ARG A 29 -5.18 -3.31 5.87
C ARG A 29 -5.75 -4.31 6.85
N GLY A 30 -6.22 -3.81 7.99
CA GLY A 30 -7.00 -4.62 8.94
C GLY A 30 -6.16 -5.37 9.97
N LEU A 31 -4.89 -5.01 10.13
CA LEU A 31 -4.09 -5.46 11.27
C LEU A 31 -4.70 -4.91 12.57
N PRO A 32 -4.67 -5.64 13.69
CA PRO A 32 -5.08 -5.11 14.98
C PRO A 32 -4.29 -3.85 15.36
N GLY A 33 -4.98 -2.80 15.83
CA GLY A 33 -4.37 -1.50 16.13
C GLY A 33 -3.39 -1.47 17.30
N HIS A 34 -3.31 -2.54 18.10
CA HIS A 34 -2.33 -2.67 19.18
C HIS A 34 -0.98 -3.23 18.71
N ILE A 35 -0.89 -3.77 17.48
CA ILE A 35 0.36 -4.26 16.91
C ILE A 35 1.28 -3.07 16.64
N LYS A 36 2.54 -3.19 17.05
CA LYS A 36 3.54 -2.16 16.78
C LYS A 36 4.08 -2.29 15.37
N THR A 37 4.44 -1.16 14.78
CA THR A 37 5.04 -1.10 13.44
C THR A 37 6.37 -1.85 13.38
N ASP A 38 7.12 -1.90 14.47
CA ASP A 38 8.36 -2.66 14.56
C ASP A 38 8.10 -4.17 14.44
N GLU A 39 7.05 -4.69 15.10
CA GLU A 39 6.67 -6.11 14.98
C GLU A 39 6.27 -6.47 13.55
N VAL A 40 5.60 -5.56 12.84
CA VAL A 40 5.27 -5.73 11.42
C VAL A 40 6.53 -5.76 10.57
N LYS A 41 7.50 -4.88 10.87
CA LYS A 41 8.78 -4.81 10.15
C LYS A 41 9.57 -6.09 10.35
N ASP A 42 9.78 -6.49 11.60
CA ASP A 42 10.52 -7.69 11.98
C ASP A 42 9.91 -8.94 11.31
N PHE A 43 8.57 -9.03 11.30
CA PHE A 43 7.87 -10.13 10.62
C PHE A 43 8.20 -10.20 9.12
N PHE A 44 8.14 -9.08 8.40
CA PHE A 44 8.40 -9.09 6.95
C PHE A 44 9.89 -9.23 6.62
N GLU A 45 10.78 -8.67 7.45
CA GLU A 45 12.22 -8.86 7.29
C GLU A 45 12.64 -10.32 7.48
N ASP A 46 12.05 -11.03 8.45
CA ASP A 46 12.34 -12.44 8.70
C ASP A 46 11.77 -13.40 7.65
N HIS A 47 10.61 -13.08 7.05
CA HIS A 47 9.88 -14.01 6.18
C HIS A 47 10.01 -13.74 4.67
N VAL A 48 10.35 -12.51 4.29
CA VAL A 48 10.38 -12.06 2.90
C VAL A 48 11.71 -11.38 2.58
N GLY A 49 12.17 -10.46 3.45
CA GLY A 49 13.43 -9.75 3.29
C GLY A 49 13.33 -8.27 3.67
N PRO A 50 14.45 -7.53 3.54
CA PRO A 50 14.56 -6.14 4.00
C PRO A 50 13.41 -5.26 3.51
N CYS A 51 12.82 -4.48 4.42
CA CYS A 51 11.69 -3.63 4.11
C CYS A 51 11.65 -2.33 4.92
N SER A 52 10.86 -1.38 4.43
CA SER A 52 10.58 -0.09 5.07
C SER A 52 9.09 0.25 4.94
N PHE A 53 8.63 1.31 5.59
CA PHE A 53 7.24 1.75 5.47
C PHE A 53 7.14 3.05 4.66
N ASP A 54 6.35 3.03 3.59
CA ASP A 54 5.95 4.25 2.87
C ASP A 54 4.80 4.97 3.58
N PHE A 55 3.99 4.24 4.35
CA PHE A 55 2.79 4.77 5.01
C PHE A 55 2.39 3.92 6.21
N ILE A 56 1.99 4.59 7.30
CA ILE A 56 1.44 3.96 8.50
C ILE A 56 0.25 4.82 8.95
N LYS A 57 -0.89 4.19 9.22
CA LYS A 57 -2.08 4.86 9.72
C LYS A 57 -2.91 3.95 10.61
N LEU A 58 -3.40 4.48 11.73
CA LEU A 58 -4.45 3.85 12.53
C LEU A 58 -5.82 4.33 12.07
N SER A 59 -6.83 3.48 12.20
CA SER A 59 -8.24 3.87 12.06
C SER A 59 -8.64 4.91 13.11
N GLN A 60 -9.74 5.62 12.87
CA GLN A 60 -10.23 6.65 13.79
C GLN A 60 -10.53 6.09 15.19
N ASP A 61 -11.03 4.85 15.25
CA ASP A 61 -11.29 4.11 16.49
C ASP A 61 -10.03 3.45 17.08
N GLN A 62 -8.87 3.59 16.42
CA GLN A 62 -7.59 2.96 16.78
C GLN A 62 -7.61 1.43 16.84
N LEU A 63 -8.66 0.78 16.32
CA LEU A 63 -8.78 -0.68 16.35
C LEU A 63 -8.06 -1.37 15.19
N LYS A 64 -7.76 -0.64 14.11
CA LYS A 64 -7.15 -1.17 12.90
C LYS A 64 -5.94 -0.36 12.48
N LEU A 65 -4.89 -1.08 12.12
CA LEU A 65 -3.68 -0.55 11.54
C LEU A 65 -3.67 -0.80 10.02
N PHE A 66 -3.23 0.23 9.29
CA PHE A 66 -3.01 0.24 7.85
C PHE A 66 -1.54 0.57 7.61
N VAL A 67 -0.86 -0.25 6.82
CA VAL A 67 0.56 -0.06 6.51
C VAL A 67 0.81 -0.26 5.02
N ALA A 68 1.74 0.52 4.47
CA ALA A 68 2.30 0.28 3.15
C ALA A 68 3.76 -0.15 3.34
N VAL A 69 4.03 -1.43 3.10
CA VAL A 69 5.35 -2.05 3.29
C VAL A 69 6.09 -2.02 1.96
N ARG A 70 7.21 -1.33 1.92
CA ARG A 70 8.08 -1.20 0.76
C ARG A 70 9.24 -2.18 0.86
N PHE A 71 9.32 -3.09 -0.10
CA PHE A 71 10.41 -4.06 -0.22
C PHE A 71 11.51 -3.53 -1.14
N GLU A 72 12.74 -4.05 -0.98
CA GLU A 72 13.86 -3.69 -1.86
C GLU A 72 13.69 -4.21 -3.29
N THR A 73 13.00 -5.34 -3.47
CA THR A 73 12.85 -5.98 -4.78
C THR A 73 11.38 -6.28 -5.12
N ARG A 74 11.08 -6.28 -6.42
CA ARG A 74 9.76 -6.66 -6.93
C ARG A 74 9.39 -8.11 -6.56
N ASP A 75 10.37 -9.00 -6.56
CA ASP A 75 10.15 -10.41 -6.26
C ASP A 75 9.79 -10.61 -4.78
N ALA A 76 10.43 -9.87 -3.86
CA ALA A 76 10.04 -9.84 -2.45
C ALA A 76 8.60 -9.33 -2.26
N ALA A 77 8.22 -8.23 -2.92
CA ALA A 77 6.85 -7.73 -2.87
C ALA A 77 5.83 -8.76 -3.42
N LYS A 78 6.18 -9.46 -4.50
CA LYS A 78 5.34 -10.52 -5.09
C LYS A 78 5.21 -11.73 -4.17
N GLU A 79 6.30 -12.13 -3.52
CA GLU A 79 6.33 -13.20 -2.54
C GLU A 79 5.50 -12.87 -1.31
N CYS A 80 5.61 -11.64 -0.79
CA CYS A 80 4.75 -11.15 0.30
C CYS A 80 3.27 -11.26 -0.07
N MET A 81 2.90 -10.80 -1.28
CA MET A 81 1.52 -10.88 -1.74
C MET A 81 1.05 -12.34 -1.83
N HIS A 82 1.85 -13.22 -2.42
CA HIS A 82 1.46 -14.63 -2.60
C HIS A 82 1.34 -15.42 -1.28
N LYS A 83 2.15 -15.07 -0.26
CA LYS A 83 2.16 -15.77 1.03
C LYS A 83 1.11 -15.24 2.01
N PHE A 84 0.82 -13.95 1.99
CA PHE A 84 0.18 -13.27 3.13
C PHE A 84 -1.01 -12.36 2.78
N VAL A 85 -1.31 -12.12 1.50
CA VAL A 85 -2.36 -11.15 1.08
C VAL A 85 -3.34 -11.80 0.10
#